data_AF-A0A1M5UTT8-F1
#
_entry.id   AF-A0A1M5UTT8-F1
#
_cell.length_a   1.000
_cell.length_b   1.000
_cell.length_c   1.000
_cell.angle_alpha   90.00
_cell.angle_beta   90.00
_cell.angle_gamma   90.00
#
_symmetry.space_group_name_H-M   'P 1'
#
loop_
_entity.id
_entity.type
_entity.pdbx_description
1 polymer ?
#
loop_
_entity_poly.entity_id
_entity_poly.type
_entity_poly.pdbx_seq_one_letter_code
_entity_poly.pdbx_strand_id
1 'polypeptide(L)'
;MIFKKILITGLALMGLASTANAELQSVKFTPEEKVNDGWKAFLGIGGGNSLVADDGAIFANLRIGIQWNNLLASGLFANFLISDIRNYNVPQKQMLDYNSFGAFIELFPVRINEAFSISVPIEVGGGAINVIENGDNNFSSEDYFFVADMAVHFNYRVTKMLEVSVGGGYRMFNGIEENGLENLDFCTPFGELRFTIKE
;
A
#
# COMPACT_ATOMS: atom_id res chain seq x y z
N MET A 1 -24.99 -0.40 -7.90
CA MET A 1 -23.86 -0.48 -8.84
C MET A 1 -22.55 -0.95 -8.19
N ILE A 2 -22.41 -0.84 -6.87
CA ILE A 2 -21.24 -1.26 -6.07
C ILE A 2 -20.99 -2.79 -6.09
N PHE A 3 -22.03 -3.60 -6.05
CA PHE A 3 -21.91 -5.08 -6.03
C PHE A 3 -21.30 -5.70 -7.30
N LYS A 4 -21.45 -5.05 -8.46
CA LYS A 4 -20.87 -5.56 -9.73
C LYS A 4 -19.37 -5.31 -9.84
N LYS A 5 -18.85 -4.21 -9.25
CA LYS A 5 -17.41 -3.90 -9.28
C LYS A 5 -16.62 -4.84 -8.36
N ILE A 6 -17.13 -5.13 -7.15
CA ILE A 6 -16.48 -6.05 -6.19
C ILE A 6 -16.42 -7.49 -6.74
N LEU A 7 -17.46 -7.94 -7.46
CA LEU A 7 -17.52 -9.29 -8.02
C LEU A 7 -16.53 -9.49 -9.19
N ILE A 8 -16.33 -8.46 -10.03
CA ILE A 8 -15.45 -8.54 -11.20
C ILE A 8 -13.98 -8.49 -10.78
N THR A 9 -13.63 -7.69 -9.76
CA THR A 9 -12.25 -7.67 -9.23
C THR A 9 -11.92 -8.96 -8.46
N GLY A 10 -12.89 -9.55 -7.76
CA GLY A 10 -12.73 -10.84 -7.09
C GLY A 10 -12.56 -12.04 -8.03
N LEU A 11 -13.26 -12.07 -9.18
CA LEU A 11 -13.12 -13.15 -10.16
C LEU A 11 -11.78 -13.12 -10.92
N ALA A 12 -11.20 -11.94 -11.14
CA ALA A 12 -9.88 -11.82 -11.76
C ALA A 12 -8.75 -12.34 -10.85
N LEU A 13 -8.91 -12.22 -9.53
CA LEU A 13 -7.97 -12.73 -8.53
C LEU A 13 -7.98 -14.26 -8.39
N MET A 14 -9.10 -14.93 -8.68
CA MET A 14 -9.17 -16.40 -8.69
C MET A 14 -8.62 -17.04 -9.98
N GLY A 15 -8.53 -16.28 -11.08
CA GLY A 15 -8.00 -16.78 -12.36
C GLY A 15 -6.48 -16.97 -12.39
N LEU A 16 -5.74 -16.27 -11.52
CA LEU A 16 -4.27 -16.37 -11.44
C LEU A 16 -3.79 -17.41 -10.41
N ALA A 17 -4.71 -17.98 -9.61
CA ALA A 17 -4.38 -18.97 -8.58
C ALA A 17 -4.44 -20.43 -9.07
N SER A 18 -4.83 -20.69 -10.33
CA SER A 18 -5.17 -22.04 -10.81
C SER A 18 -4.07 -22.78 -11.61
N THR A 19 -2.86 -22.23 -11.73
CA THR A 19 -1.75 -22.91 -12.45
C THR A 19 -0.60 -23.39 -11.57
N ALA A 20 -0.67 -23.26 -10.25
CA ALA A 20 0.33 -23.80 -9.33
C ALA A 20 -0.09 -25.14 -8.70
N ASN A 21 -0.50 -26.10 -9.52
CA ASN A 21 -0.55 -27.50 -9.09
C ASN A 21 0.85 -28.11 -9.24
N ALA A 22 1.72 -27.85 -8.27
CA ALA A 22 2.97 -28.57 -8.13
C ALA A 22 2.70 -29.89 -7.38
N GLU A 23 2.91 -31.01 -8.08
CA GLU A 23 2.77 -32.37 -7.55
C GLU A 23 3.61 -32.57 -6.28
N LEU A 24 2.96 -32.91 -5.17
CA LEU A 24 3.63 -33.35 -3.94
C LEU A 24 4.07 -34.81 -4.11
N GLN A 25 5.22 -35.05 -4.75
CA GLN A 25 5.89 -36.35 -4.68
C GLN A 25 6.83 -36.39 -3.48
N SER A 26 6.61 -37.38 -2.61
CA SER A 26 7.39 -37.65 -1.41
C SER A 26 8.81 -38.11 -1.77
N VAL A 27 9.77 -37.19 -1.80
CA VAL A 27 11.20 -37.51 -1.87
C VAL A 27 11.81 -37.25 -0.49
N LYS A 28 12.40 -38.29 0.10
CA LYS A 28 13.13 -38.23 1.38
C LYS A 28 14.23 -37.17 1.28
N PHE A 29 14.09 -36.08 2.03
CA PHE A 29 15.03 -34.97 2.03
C PHE A 29 16.08 -35.17 3.13
N THR A 30 17.34 -35.31 2.71
CA THR A 30 18.52 -35.12 3.56
C THR A 30 18.82 -33.62 3.59
N PRO A 31 18.94 -32.96 4.76
CA PRO A 31 19.11 -31.52 4.79
C PRO A 31 20.56 -31.15 4.49
N GLU A 32 20.85 -30.79 3.23
CA GLU A 32 21.92 -29.83 2.96
C GLU A 32 21.36 -28.43 3.24
N GLU A 33 21.96 -27.74 4.21
CA GLU A 33 21.76 -26.31 4.48
C GLU A 33 22.22 -25.49 3.26
N LYS A 34 21.38 -25.40 2.22
CA LYS A 34 21.50 -24.32 1.26
C LYS A 34 20.89 -23.07 1.90
N VAL A 35 21.75 -22.23 2.44
CA VAL A 35 21.46 -20.81 2.67
C VAL A 35 21.13 -20.20 1.31
N ASN A 36 19.86 -20.29 0.91
CA ASN A 36 19.40 -19.76 -0.36
C ASN A 36 19.13 -18.26 -0.18
N ASP A 37 20.20 -17.48 -0.33
CA ASP A 37 20.21 -16.01 -0.33
C ASP A 37 19.72 -15.46 -1.70
N GLY A 38 18.71 -16.12 -2.26
CA GLY A 38 18.10 -15.80 -3.56
C GLY A 38 17.05 -14.70 -3.45
N TRP A 39 16.70 -14.11 -4.60
CA TRP A 39 15.62 -13.13 -4.70
C TRP A 39 14.29 -13.75 -4.32
N LYS A 40 13.50 -13.05 -3.50
CA LYS A 40 12.20 -13.51 -3.02
C LYS A 40 11.11 -12.60 -3.51
N ALA A 41 10.16 -13.13 -4.27
CA ALA A 41 8.97 -12.38 -4.63
C ALA A 41 8.07 -12.21 -3.39
N PHE A 42 7.33 -11.11 -3.34
CA PHE A 42 6.35 -10.91 -2.29
C PHE A 42 5.11 -10.15 -2.74
N LEU A 43 4.03 -10.41 -2.00
CA LEU A 43 2.77 -9.70 -2.05
C LEU A 43 2.48 -9.12 -0.66
N GLY A 44 2.27 -7.81 -0.60
CA GLY A 44 1.88 -7.08 0.60
C GLY A 44 0.46 -6.54 0.47
N ILE A 45 -0.36 -6.76 1.49
CA ILE A 45 -1.68 -6.12 1.62
C ILE A 45 -1.70 -5.43 2.97
N GLY A 46 -2.01 -4.15 2.98
CA GLY A 46 -2.06 -3.33 4.18
C GLY A 46 -3.16 -2.29 4.13
N GLY A 47 -3.22 -1.53 5.20
CA GLY A 47 -4.13 -0.40 5.32
C GLY A 47 -3.97 0.26 6.66
N GLY A 48 -4.60 1.41 6.82
CA GLY A 48 -4.50 2.16 8.06
C GLY A 48 -5.18 3.50 7.96
N ASN A 49 -4.73 4.44 8.78
CA ASN A 49 -5.35 5.75 8.91
C ASN A 49 -4.37 6.86 8.54
N SER A 50 -4.89 7.92 7.94
CA SER A 50 -4.19 9.18 7.67
C SER A 50 -5.11 10.35 8.01
N LEU A 51 -4.56 11.55 8.16
CA LEU A 51 -5.36 12.78 8.27
C LEU A 51 -5.35 13.46 6.90
N VAL A 52 -6.51 13.72 6.32
CA VAL A 52 -6.55 14.43 5.03
C VAL A 52 -7.59 15.52 5.15
N ALA A 53 -7.21 16.75 4.81
CA ALA A 53 -8.04 17.94 5.02
C ALA A 53 -8.61 18.03 6.45
N ASP A 54 -7.75 17.78 7.45
CA ASP A 54 -8.08 17.71 8.87
C ASP A 54 -9.13 16.64 9.29
N ASP A 55 -9.53 15.75 8.38
CA ASP A 55 -10.45 14.64 8.65
C ASP A 55 -9.73 13.28 8.66
N GLY A 56 -10.25 12.36 9.46
CA GLY A 56 -9.71 11.01 9.59
C GLY A 56 -10.05 10.16 8.37
N ALA A 57 -9.03 9.67 7.68
CA ALA A 57 -9.15 8.93 6.45
C ALA A 57 -8.62 7.50 6.60
N ILE A 58 -9.31 6.51 6.03
CA ILE A 58 -8.88 5.10 5.97
C ILE A 58 -8.42 4.78 4.56
N PHE A 59 -7.23 4.20 4.45
CA PHE A 59 -6.67 3.75 3.18
C PHE A 59 -6.35 2.25 3.19
N ALA A 60 -6.30 1.66 2.00
CA ALA A 60 -5.73 0.34 1.75
C ALA A 60 -4.54 0.45 0.80
N ASN A 61 -3.51 -0.34 1.07
CA ASN A 61 -2.26 -0.37 0.33
C ASN A 61 -2.01 -1.80 -0.18
N LEU A 62 -1.67 -1.92 -1.45
CA LEU A 62 -1.25 -3.16 -2.11
C LEU A 62 0.18 -2.98 -2.58
N ARG A 63 1.06 -3.95 -2.29
CA ARG A 63 2.45 -3.95 -2.76
C ARG A 63 2.77 -5.27 -3.43
N ILE A 64 3.50 -5.21 -4.53
CA ILE A 64 4.15 -6.38 -5.14
C ILE A 64 5.62 -6.04 -5.36
N GLY A 65 6.51 -6.98 -5.09
CA GLY A 65 7.93 -6.67 -5.18
C GLY A 65 8.85 -7.85 -5.08
N ILE A 66 10.14 -7.52 -5.09
CA ILE A 66 11.25 -8.46 -4.96
C ILE A 66 12.09 -8.01 -3.78
N GLN A 67 12.34 -8.92 -2.84
CA GLN A 67 13.37 -8.78 -1.84
C GLN A 67 14.69 -9.27 -2.44
N TRP A 68 15.58 -8.32 -2.73
CA TRP A 68 16.86 -8.58 -3.40
C TRP A 68 17.86 -9.27 -2.49
N ASN A 69 17.88 -8.86 -1.22
CA ASN A 69 18.76 -9.38 -0.19
C ASN A 69 18.17 -9.05 1.20
N ASN A 70 18.95 -9.28 2.25
CA ASN A 70 18.51 -8.99 3.61
C ASN A 70 18.38 -7.48 3.90
N LEU A 71 18.96 -6.59 3.11
CA LEU A 71 18.94 -5.14 3.34
C LEU A 71 17.88 -4.40 2.50
N LEU A 72 17.53 -4.92 1.33
CA LEU A 72 16.81 -4.17 0.30
C LEU A 72 15.68 -4.98 -0.33
N ALA A 73 14.52 -4.34 -0.46
CA ALA A 73 13.43 -4.77 -1.33
C ALA A 73 12.98 -3.60 -2.21
N SER A 74 12.37 -3.90 -3.36
CA SER A 74 11.72 -2.88 -4.19
C SER A 74 10.54 -3.46 -4.94
N GLY A 75 9.67 -2.59 -5.45
CA GLY A 75 8.51 -3.03 -6.19
C GLY A 75 7.57 -1.91 -6.55
N LEU A 76 6.31 -2.28 -6.77
CA LEU A 76 5.22 -1.38 -7.10
C LEU A 76 4.20 -1.37 -5.96
N PHE A 77 3.57 -0.22 -5.76
CA PHE A 77 2.46 -0.07 -4.83
C PHE A 77 1.24 0.53 -5.53
N ALA A 78 0.07 0.25 -4.95
CA ALA A 78 -1.18 0.92 -5.22
C ALA A 78 -1.88 1.21 -3.91
N ASN A 79 -2.35 2.45 -3.74
CA ASN A 79 -3.00 2.92 -2.54
C ASN A 79 -4.37 3.49 -2.89
N PHE A 80 -5.36 3.11 -2.11
CA PHE A 80 -6.76 3.40 -2.35
C PHE A 80 -7.39 3.97 -1.10
N LEU A 81 -8.11 5.06 -1.24
CA LEU A 81 -8.93 5.58 -0.16
C LEU A 81 -10.22 4.76 -0.03
N ILE A 82 -10.58 4.37 1.20
CA ILE A 82 -11.79 3.58 1.49
C ILE A 82 -12.85 4.42 2.22
N SER A 83 -12.44 5.51 2.86
CA SER A 83 -13.33 6.42 3.58
C SER A 83 -13.65 7.66 2.75
N ASP A 84 -14.88 8.17 2.89
CA ASP A 84 -15.23 9.50 2.40
C ASP A 84 -14.56 10.59 3.26
N ILE A 85 -13.63 11.35 2.68
CA ILE A 85 -13.00 12.50 3.35
C ILE A 85 -13.85 13.75 3.09
N ARG A 86 -14.08 14.56 4.13
CA ARG A 86 -14.79 15.83 4.00
C ARG A 86 -13.82 17.00 3.96
N ASN A 87 -13.89 17.80 2.90
CA ASN A 87 -13.19 19.08 2.86
C ASN A 87 -14.00 20.15 3.62
N TYR A 88 -13.46 20.64 4.74
CA TYR A 88 -14.05 21.71 5.54
C TYR A 88 -13.53 23.12 5.18
N ASN A 89 -12.51 23.21 4.32
CA ASN A 89 -11.86 24.47 3.93
C ASN A 89 -12.62 25.24 2.84
N VAL A 90 -13.70 24.67 2.31
CA VAL A 90 -14.56 25.25 1.27
C VAL A 90 -15.97 25.55 1.80
N PRO A 91 -16.68 26.58 1.27
CA PRO A 91 -18.02 26.94 1.71
C PRO A 91 -19.07 25.84 1.53
N GLN A 92 -18.88 24.97 0.53
CA GLN A 92 -19.71 23.80 0.29
C GLN A 92 -18.93 22.53 0.62
N LYS A 93 -19.52 21.65 1.43
CA LYS A 93 -18.89 20.36 1.76
C LYS A 93 -18.61 19.58 0.48
N GLN A 94 -17.37 19.14 0.31
CA GLN A 94 -16.95 18.27 -0.79
C GLN A 94 -16.46 16.93 -0.23
N MET A 95 -16.71 15.85 -0.98
CA MET A 95 -16.14 14.54 -0.71
C MET A 95 -14.92 14.34 -1.60
N LEU A 96 -13.82 13.89 -1.01
CA LEU A 96 -12.57 13.63 -1.72
C LEU A 96 -12.34 12.13 -1.81
N ASP A 97 -12.11 11.63 -3.02
CA ASP A 97 -11.62 10.28 -3.30
C ASP A 97 -10.31 10.38 -4.08
N TYR A 98 -9.26 9.73 -3.62
CA TYR A 98 -8.01 9.68 -4.34
C TYR A 98 -7.41 8.28 -4.33
N ASN A 99 -6.72 7.99 -5.42
CA ASN A 99 -5.99 6.75 -5.60
C ASN A 99 -4.60 7.09 -6.15
N SER A 100 -3.59 6.38 -5.68
CA SER A 100 -2.21 6.58 -6.12
C SER A 100 -1.50 5.28 -6.40
N PHE A 101 -0.58 5.28 -7.35
CA PHE A 101 0.26 4.14 -7.68
C PHE A 101 1.69 4.61 -7.95
N GLY A 102 2.64 3.71 -7.79
CA GLY A 102 4.03 4.06 -8.01
C GLY A 102 4.99 2.93 -7.69
N ALA A 103 6.22 3.32 -7.39
CA ALA A 103 7.28 2.40 -7.02
C ALA A 103 7.71 2.64 -5.57
N PHE A 104 8.25 1.60 -4.94
CA PHE A 104 8.85 1.72 -3.62
C PHE A 104 10.22 1.06 -3.56
N ILE A 105 11.01 1.53 -2.61
CA ILE A 105 12.19 0.87 -2.08
C ILE A 105 11.99 0.69 -0.58
N GLU A 106 12.30 -0.48 -0.05
CA GLU A 106 12.23 -0.76 1.38
C GLU A 106 13.59 -1.22 1.89
N LEU A 107 14.12 -0.48 2.86
CA LEU A 107 15.38 -0.76 3.52
C LEU A 107 15.13 -1.49 4.83
N PHE A 108 15.99 -2.44 5.18
CA PHE A 108 15.93 -3.21 6.43
C PHE A 108 17.18 -2.98 7.28
N PRO A 109 17.34 -1.78 7.87
CA PRO A 109 18.55 -1.41 8.61
C PRO A 109 18.79 -2.27 9.85
N VAL A 110 17.73 -2.86 10.43
CA VAL A 110 17.84 -3.70 11.62
C VAL A 110 17.13 -5.03 11.37
N ARG A 111 17.86 -6.13 11.57
CA ARG A 111 17.27 -7.48 11.67
C ARG A 111 17.77 -8.13 12.95
N ILE A 112 16.82 -8.58 13.76
CA ILE A 112 17.09 -9.33 14.98
C ILE A 112 16.59 -10.73 14.74
N ASN A 113 17.52 -11.65 14.51
CA ASN A 113 17.25 -13.01 14.05
C ASN A 113 16.45 -13.01 12.74
N GLU A 114 15.81 -14.14 12.42
CA GLU A 114 14.90 -14.25 11.28
C GLU A 114 13.47 -13.79 11.58
N ALA A 115 13.16 -13.50 12.85
CA ALA A 115 11.81 -13.25 13.33
C ALA A 115 11.43 -11.76 13.33
N PHE A 116 12.37 -10.86 13.60
CA PHE A 116 12.07 -9.44 13.76
C PHE A 116 12.96 -8.56 12.88
N SER A 117 12.38 -7.52 12.29
CA SER A 117 13.15 -6.49 11.59
C SER A 117 12.50 -5.13 11.67
N ILE A 118 13.30 -4.08 11.58
CA ILE A 118 12.82 -2.71 11.38
C ILE A 118 13.09 -2.37 9.93
N SER A 119 12.09 -1.85 9.24
CA SER A 119 12.22 -1.40 7.86
C SER A 119 11.79 0.03 7.65
N VAL A 120 12.31 0.62 6.57
CA VAL A 120 12.03 1.98 6.13
C VAL A 120 11.58 1.90 4.68
N PRO A 121 10.27 1.79 4.40
CA PRO A 121 9.75 1.93 3.06
C PRO A 121 9.74 3.41 2.65
N ILE A 122 10.17 3.64 1.41
CA ILE A 122 10.12 4.91 0.71
C ILE A 122 9.32 4.66 -0.57
N GLU A 123 8.20 5.35 -0.72
CA GLU A 123 7.30 5.20 -1.86
C GLU A 123 7.26 6.50 -2.64
N VAL A 124 7.28 6.42 -3.97
CA VAL A 124 7.11 7.59 -4.85
C VAL A 124 6.19 7.19 -5.98
N GLY A 125 5.19 8.04 -6.25
CA GLY A 125 4.19 7.74 -7.25
C GLY A 125 3.43 8.97 -7.69
N GLY A 126 2.34 8.70 -8.40
CA GLY A 126 1.36 9.69 -8.78
C GLY A 126 -0.05 9.14 -8.63
N GLY A 127 -1.02 10.02 -8.68
CA GLY A 127 -2.41 9.65 -8.53
C GLY A 127 -3.35 10.71 -9.08
N ALA A 128 -4.64 10.46 -8.90
CA ALA A 128 -5.70 11.38 -9.26
C ALA A 128 -6.63 11.58 -8.06
N ILE A 129 -7.05 12.83 -7.85
CA ILE A 129 -8.08 13.22 -6.89
C ILE A 129 -9.36 13.48 -7.68
N ASN A 130 -10.45 12.89 -7.21
CA ASN A 130 -11.78 13.19 -7.66
C ASN A 130 -12.52 13.94 -6.57
N VAL A 131 -13.05 15.11 -6.91
CA VAL A 131 -13.88 15.92 -6.00
C VAL A 131 -15.35 15.71 -6.35
N ILE A 132 -16.15 15.31 -5.37
CA ILE A 132 -17.61 15.20 -5.49
C ILE A 132 -18.25 16.32 -4.69
N GLU A 133 -18.99 17.19 -5.36
CA GLU A 133 -19.77 18.25 -4.72
C GLU A 133 -21.11 17.71 -4.20
N ASN A 134 -21.53 18.17 -3.01
CA ASN A 134 -22.81 17.74 -2.44
C ASN A 134 -24.00 18.23 -3.29
N GLY A 135 -24.66 17.30 -3.98
CA GLY A 135 -25.88 17.55 -4.76
C GLY A 135 -25.71 17.38 -6.26
N ASP A 136 -24.48 17.20 -6.75
CA ASP A 136 -24.20 16.79 -8.13
C ASP A 136 -23.62 15.37 -8.12
N ASN A 137 -24.14 14.49 -8.97
CA ASN A 137 -23.61 13.12 -9.14
C ASN A 137 -22.45 13.08 -10.14
N ASN A 138 -22.03 14.23 -10.64
CA ASN A 138 -20.94 14.35 -11.59
C ASN A 138 -19.64 14.66 -10.85
N PHE A 139 -18.61 13.86 -11.14
CA PHE A 139 -17.25 14.13 -10.72
C PHE A 139 -16.79 15.40 -11.46
N SER A 140 -16.53 16.46 -10.72
CA SER A 140 -16.03 17.71 -11.27
C SER A 140 -14.57 17.85 -10.86
N SER A 141 -13.74 17.74 -11.89
CA SER A 141 -12.28 17.84 -11.87
C SER A 141 -11.52 16.62 -11.35
N GLU A 142 -10.66 16.11 -12.24
CA GLU A 142 -9.63 15.11 -11.97
C GLU A 142 -8.30 15.87 -11.90
N ASP A 143 -7.83 16.16 -10.68
CA ASP A 143 -6.51 16.77 -10.49
C ASP A 143 -5.46 15.67 -10.29
N TYR A 144 -4.30 15.82 -10.92
CA TYR A 144 -3.22 14.84 -10.87
C TYR A 144 -2.13 15.30 -9.92
N PHE A 145 -1.74 14.43 -9.00
CA PHE A 145 -0.73 14.73 -8.00
C PHE A 145 0.44 13.75 -8.05
N PHE A 146 1.58 14.20 -7.52
CA PHE A 146 2.68 13.36 -7.11
C PHE A 146 2.60 13.09 -5.61
N VAL A 147 2.97 11.87 -5.21
CA VAL A 147 3.00 11.46 -3.81
C VAL A 147 4.37 10.87 -3.46
N ALA A 148 4.84 11.20 -2.27
CA ALA A 148 6.02 10.59 -1.69
C ALA A 148 5.76 10.22 -0.22
N ASP A 149 5.99 8.95 0.12
CA ASP A 149 5.82 8.43 1.47
C ASP A 149 7.16 7.98 2.03
N MET A 150 7.40 8.24 3.31
CA MET A 150 8.48 7.63 4.06
C MET A 150 7.96 7.20 5.43
N ALA A 151 8.22 5.95 5.81
CA ALA A 151 7.72 5.37 7.06
C ALA A 151 8.78 4.56 7.81
N VAL A 152 8.46 4.20 9.05
CA VAL A 152 9.20 3.22 9.83
C VAL A 152 8.25 2.10 10.25
N HIS A 153 8.60 0.87 9.90
CA HIS A 153 7.80 -0.32 10.17
C HIS A 153 8.56 -1.28 11.09
N PHE A 154 7.83 -1.84 12.05
CA PHE A 154 8.25 -2.97 12.86
C PHE A 154 7.65 -4.23 12.28
N ASN A 155 8.50 -5.13 11.78
CA ASN A 155 8.10 -6.34 11.10
C ASN A 155 8.34 -7.55 12.00
N TYR A 156 7.32 -8.38 12.14
CA TYR A 156 7.37 -9.66 12.83
C TYR A 156 6.98 -10.80 11.89
N ARG A 157 7.89 -11.75 11.71
CA ARG A 157 7.67 -12.95 10.91
C ARG A 157 6.90 -13.98 11.73
N VAL A 158 5.64 -14.17 11.38
CA VAL A 158 4.71 -15.09 12.05
C VAL A 158 4.96 -16.53 11.57
N THR A 159 5.20 -16.72 10.27
CA THR A 159 5.54 -18.01 9.68
C THR A 159 6.69 -17.85 8.69
N LYS A 160 7.22 -18.93 8.11
CA LYS A 160 8.28 -18.85 7.10
C LYS A 160 7.91 -17.95 5.90
N MET A 161 6.62 -17.83 5.60
CA MET A 161 6.09 -17.05 4.47
C MET A 161 5.40 -15.75 4.91
N LEU A 162 4.77 -15.72 6.10
CA LEU A 162 3.95 -14.60 6.55
C LEU A 162 4.72 -13.68 7.49
N GLU A 163 4.73 -12.39 7.14
CA GLU A 163 5.25 -11.30 7.94
C GLU A 163 4.15 -10.27 8.20
N VAL A 164 4.06 -9.79 9.44
CA VAL A 164 3.13 -8.73 9.86
C VAL A 164 3.96 -7.51 10.20
N SER A 165 3.64 -6.38 9.60
CA SER A 165 4.29 -5.10 9.84
C SER A 165 3.30 -4.13 10.49
N VAL A 166 3.73 -3.43 11.51
CA VAL A 166 3.02 -2.27 12.07
C VAL A 166 3.94 -1.07 12.04
N GLY A 167 3.45 0.07 11.59
CA GLY A 167 4.28 1.25 11.46
C GLY A 167 3.48 2.49 11.15
N GLY A 168 4.23 3.53 10.83
CA GLY A 168 3.67 4.80 10.42
C GLY A 168 4.74 5.68 9.82
N GLY A 169 4.29 6.71 9.13
CA GLY A 169 5.15 7.56 8.35
C GLY A 169 4.54 8.92 8.11
N TYR A 170 5.14 9.63 7.17
CA TYR A 170 4.64 10.90 6.67
C TYR A 170 4.48 10.80 5.16
N ARG A 171 3.33 11.28 4.68
CA ARG A 171 2.97 11.35 3.27
C ARG A 171 3.02 12.79 2.81
N MET A 172 3.67 13.00 1.68
CA MET A 172 3.84 14.30 1.04
C MET A 172 3.15 14.30 -0.32
N PHE A 173 2.45 15.39 -0.62
CA PHE A 173 1.77 15.59 -1.90
C PHE A 173 2.35 16.80 -2.61
N ASN A 174 2.34 16.76 -3.95
CA ASN A 174 2.66 17.90 -4.79
C ASN A 174 1.81 17.90 -6.07
N GLY A 175 1.44 19.08 -6.56
CA GLY A 175 0.63 19.25 -7.77
C GLY A 175 -0.88 19.33 -7.53
N ILE A 176 -1.34 19.43 -6.28
CA ILE A 176 -2.75 19.69 -5.95
C ILE A 176 -2.96 21.20 -5.97
N GLU A 177 -3.69 21.70 -6.97
CA GLU A 177 -3.94 23.15 -7.17
C GLU A 177 -5.41 23.49 -7.45
N GLU A 178 -6.32 22.50 -7.42
CA GLU A 178 -7.74 22.71 -7.71
C GLU A 178 -8.66 22.78 -6.47
N ASN A 179 -9.78 23.51 -6.63
CA ASN A 179 -10.89 23.58 -5.67
C ASN A 179 -10.56 24.14 -4.26
N GLY A 180 -9.55 25.01 -4.15
CA GLY A 180 -9.17 25.63 -2.87
C GLY A 180 -8.49 24.68 -1.90
N LEU A 181 -7.97 23.56 -2.42
CA LEU A 181 -7.11 22.64 -1.72
C LEU A 181 -5.65 22.96 -2.05
N GLU A 182 -4.80 22.89 -1.05
CA GLU A 182 -3.35 23.00 -1.23
C GLU A 182 -2.67 21.67 -0.89
N ASN A 183 -1.47 21.45 -1.43
CA ASN A 183 -0.64 20.28 -1.10
C ASN A 183 -0.53 20.03 0.41
N LEU A 184 -0.50 21.09 1.22
CA LEU A 184 -0.36 21.01 2.67
C LEU A 184 -1.56 20.33 3.34
N ASP A 185 -2.76 20.48 2.78
CA ASP A 185 -3.99 19.86 3.31
C ASP A 185 -3.96 18.33 3.22
N PHE A 186 -3.11 17.80 2.34
CA PHE A 186 -2.94 16.36 2.14
C PHE A 186 -1.66 15.82 2.80
N CYS A 187 -0.70 16.68 3.12
CA CYS A 187 0.55 16.26 3.75
C CYS A 187 0.27 15.83 5.20
N THR A 188 0.47 14.55 5.51
CA THR A 188 -0.06 13.98 6.76
C THR A 188 0.80 12.87 7.35
N PRO A 189 0.83 12.74 8.68
CA PRO A 189 1.18 11.47 9.29
C PRO A 189 0.19 10.37 8.90
N PHE A 190 0.66 9.13 8.84
CA PHE A 190 -0.20 7.96 8.69
C PHE A 190 0.27 6.80 9.56
N GLY A 191 -0.67 5.93 9.93
CA GLY A 191 -0.39 4.62 10.52
C GLY A 191 -0.74 3.52 9.51
N GLU A 192 -0.01 2.41 9.54
CA GLU A 192 -0.21 1.27 8.65
C GLU A 192 -0.06 -0.05 9.40
N LEU A 193 -0.97 -0.98 9.13
CA LEU A 193 -0.83 -2.41 9.39
C LEU A 193 -0.73 -3.12 8.04
N ARG A 194 0.30 -3.95 7.88
CA ARG A 194 0.59 -4.64 6.62
C ARG A 194 0.86 -6.12 6.84
N PHE A 195 0.36 -6.95 5.94
CA PHE A 195 0.60 -8.38 5.87
C PHE A 195 1.37 -8.67 4.60
N THR A 196 2.51 -9.34 4.72
CA THR A 196 3.39 -9.66 3.58
C THR A 196 3.59 -11.16 3.48
N ILE A 197 3.32 -11.70 2.30
CA ILE A 197 3.58 -13.09 1.94
C ILE A 197 4.83 -13.12 1.06
N LYS A 198 5.85 -13.86 1.47
CA LYS A 198 7.14 -14.01 0.78
C LYS A 198 7.33 -15.46 0.31
N GLU A 199 7.77 -15.63 -0.93
CA GLU A 199 8.16 -16.93 -1.52
C GLU A 199 9.65 -17.25 -1.27
#